data_AF-A0AAP0SB63-F1
#
_entry.id   AF-A0AAP0SB63-F1
#
_cell.length_a   1.000
_cell.length_b   1.000
_cell.length_c   1.000
_cell.angle_alpha   90.00
_cell.angle_beta   90.00
_cell.angle_gamma   90.00
#
_symmetry.space_group_name_H-M   'P 1'
#
loop_
_entity.id
_entity.type
_entity.pdbx_description
1 polymer ?
#
loop_
_entity_poly.entity_id
_entity_poly.type
_entity_poly.pdbx_seq_one_letter_code
_entity_poly.pdbx_strand_id
1 'polypeptide(L)'
;MSNAALSTIARNRPNLTRFRLCIIDPQAPDYITLEPLDVGFGAIVEHCKDLKRLSLSGLLTDRMFEYIGNHAKKLEMLSLAFAGDSDLGLHHVLSGCKSLRKLEIRDCPFGDKALLANAAKLETMRSLWMSSCQVSYGACKLLGQKMPSLNVEVIDEREPPDSRPDELPVEKLYIYRTVAGPRLDMPGFVWTMEKNSKLRLS
;
A
#
# COMPACT_ATOMS: atom_id res chain seq x y z
N MET A 1 10.04 -19.17 -9.58
CA MET A 1 10.17 -19.22 -8.10
C MET A 1 9.16 -20.24 -7.57
N SER A 2 9.46 -20.99 -6.49
CA SER A 2 8.48 -21.88 -5.85
C SER A 2 8.30 -21.59 -4.36
N ASN A 3 7.13 -21.95 -3.83
CA ASN A 3 6.79 -21.93 -2.41
C ASN A 3 7.74 -22.78 -1.57
N ALA A 4 8.16 -23.94 -2.10
CA ALA A 4 9.14 -24.81 -1.45
C ALA A 4 10.49 -24.11 -1.27
N ALA A 5 10.95 -23.36 -2.28
CA ALA A 5 12.20 -22.61 -2.19
C ALA A 5 12.08 -21.43 -1.21
N LEU A 6 10.99 -20.66 -1.24
CA LEU A 6 10.74 -19.58 -0.27
C LEU A 6 10.70 -20.11 1.18
N SER A 7 10.00 -21.22 1.40
CA SER A 7 9.92 -21.88 2.72
C SER A 7 11.29 -22.36 3.20
N THR A 8 12.10 -22.90 2.31
CA THR A 8 13.47 -23.34 2.63
C THR A 8 14.35 -22.16 3.02
N ILE A 9 14.27 -21.04 2.28
CA ILE A 9 14.98 -19.79 2.63
C ILE A 9 14.57 -19.32 4.03
N ALA A 10 13.26 -19.26 4.30
CA ALA A 10 12.72 -18.82 5.57
C ALA A 10 13.25 -19.62 6.77
N ARG A 11 13.26 -20.96 6.65
CA ARG A 11 13.75 -21.88 7.69
C ARG A 11 15.26 -21.77 7.90
N ASN A 12 16.02 -21.64 6.82
CA ASN A 12 17.48 -21.59 6.89
C ASN A 12 17.99 -20.23 7.38
N ARG A 13 17.24 -19.15 7.14
CA ARG A 13 17.66 -17.76 7.42
C ARG A 13 16.62 -17.00 8.26
N PRO A 14 16.32 -17.43 9.50
CA PRO A 14 15.35 -16.75 10.36
C PRO A 14 15.80 -15.35 10.80
N ASN A 15 17.08 -15.02 10.63
CA ASN A 15 17.66 -13.71 10.94
C ASN A 15 17.57 -12.71 9.76
N LEU A 16 16.81 -13.02 8.69
CA LEU A 16 16.61 -12.07 7.59
C LEU A 16 15.90 -10.81 8.08
N THR A 17 16.54 -9.67 7.83
CA THR A 17 15.98 -8.34 8.14
C THR A 17 15.44 -7.64 6.91
N ARG A 18 15.86 -8.04 5.71
CA ARG A 18 15.43 -7.45 4.43
C ARG A 18 15.34 -8.56 3.40
N PHE A 19 14.16 -8.72 2.81
CA PHE A 19 13.91 -9.70 1.77
C PHE A 19 13.18 -9.03 0.62
N ARG A 20 13.78 -9.04 -0.57
CA ARG A 20 13.20 -8.40 -1.75
C ARG A 20 13.31 -9.39 -2.89
N LEU A 21 12.17 -9.81 -3.40
CA LEU A 21 12.09 -10.69 -4.56
C LEU A 21 11.32 -9.97 -5.66
N CYS A 22 11.84 -10.09 -6.88
CA CYS A 22 11.20 -9.59 -8.09
C CYS A 22 11.19 -10.74 -9.11
N ILE A 23 10.01 -11.31 -9.34
CA ILE A 23 9.75 -12.23 -10.44
C ILE A 23 9.35 -11.37 -11.64
N ILE A 24 10.06 -11.56 -12.76
CA ILE A 24 9.96 -10.67 -13.93
C ILE A 24 8.55 -10.66 -14.50
N ASP A 25 7.94 -11.84 -14.62
CA ASP A 25 6.59 -11.98 -15.14
C ASP A 25 5.57 -11.64 -14.04
N PRO A 26 4.72 -10.60 -14.23
CA PRO A 26 3.66 -10.27 -13.28
C PRO A 26 2.73 -11.45 -13.05
N GLN A 27 2.30 -11.64 -11.79
CA GLN A 27 1.38 -12.73 -11.41
C GLN A 27 1.87 -14.14 -11.78
N ALA A 28 3.19 -14.36 -11.96
CA ALA A 28 3.72 -15.70 -12.15
C ALA A 28 3.50 -16.56 -10.89
N PRO A 29 2.85 -17.73 -11.00
CA PRO A 29 2.63 -18.62 -9.85
C PRO A 29 3.90 -19.39 -9.49
N ASP A 30 3.78 -20.26 -8.48
CA ASP A 30 4.74 -21.34 -8.30
C ASP A 30 4.87 -22.14 -9.61
N TYR A 31 6.08 -22.20 -10.18
CA TYR A 31 6.28 -22.85 -11.48
C TYR A 31 6.10 -24.38 -11.44
N ILE A 32 6.05 -24.99 -10.26
CA ILE A 32 5.85 -26.43 -10.06
C ILE A 32 4.39 -26.71 -9.77
N THR A 33 3.80 -26.03 -8.78
CA THR A 33 2.44 -26.34 -8.31
C THR A 33 1.35 -25.50 -8.98
N LEU A 34 1.74 -24.43 -9.67
CA LEU A 34 0.84 -23.40 -10.24
C LEU A 34 0.01 -22.65 -9.20
N GLU A 35 0.31 -22.83 -7.90
CA GLU A 35 -0.37 -22.13 -6.81
C GLU A 35 0.18 -20.70 -6.64
N PRO A 36 -0.60 -19.81 -6.01
CA PRO A 36 -0.08 -18.54 -5.50
C PRO A 36 1.12 -18.73 -4.57
N LEU A 37 2.01 -17.73 -4.51
CA LEU A 37 3.20 -17.74 -3.66
C LEU A 37 2.93 -17.36 -2.20
N ASP A 38 1.65 -17.36 -1.80
CA ASP A 38 1.19 -16.90 -0.48
C ASP A 38 1.84 -17.67 0.66
N VAL A 39 1.92 -19.01 0.55
CA VAL A 39 2.47 -19.85 1.62
C VAL A 39 3.99 -19.70 1.73
N GLY A 40 4.68 -19.52 0.61
CA GLY A 40 6.12 -19.32 0.57
C GLY A 40 6.52 -17.99 1.21
N PHE A 41 5.90 -16.89 0.81
CA PHE A 41 6.13 -15.60 1.46
C PHE A 41 5.56 -15.57 2.89
N GLY A 42 4.47 -16.29 3.15
CA GLY A 42 3.93 -16.53 4.49
C GLY A 42 4.99 -17.11 5.42
N ALA A 43 5.72 -18.14 4.97
CA ALA A 43 6.84 -18.72 5.72
C ALA A 43 7.95 -17.67 5.97
N ILE A 44 8.26 -16.79 5.01
CA ILE A 44 9.25 -15.71 5.20
C ILE A 44 8.83 -14.81 6.38
N VAL A 45 7.61 -14.28 6.38
CA VAL A 45 7.14 -13.39 7.46
C VAL A 45 6.91 -14.11 8.78
N GLU A 46 6.60 -15.41 8.72
CA GLU A 46 6.43 -16.25 9.90
C GLU A 46 7.77 -16.57 10.58
N HIS A 47 8.80 -16.99 9.84
CA HIS A 47 10.07 -17.39 10.44
C HIS A 47 11.02 -16.20 10.67
N CYS A 48 10.99 -15.18 9.82
CA CYS A 48 11.91 -14.05 9.90
C CYS A 48 11.34 -12.93 10.78
N LYS A 49 11.32 -13.14 12.10
CA LYS A 49 10.64 -12.22 13.05
C LYS A 49 11.24 -10.81 13.11
N ASP A 50 12.48 -10.64 12.67
CA ASP A 50 13.19 -9.36 12.58
C ASP A 50 13.14 -8.71 11.19
N LEU A 51 12.25 -9.19 10.31
CA LEU A 51 12.08 -8.64 8.97
C LEU A 51 11.54 -7.21 9.03
N LYS A 52 12.33 -6.27 8.47
CA LYS A 52 12.05 -4.83 8.41
C LYS A 52 11.69 -4.34 7.02
N ARG A 53 12.13 -5.02 5.97
CA ARG A 53 11.81 -4.65 4.58
C ARG A 53 11.41 -5.86 3.76
N LEU A 54 10.27 -5.75 3.07
CA LEU A 54 9.73 -6.78 2.21
C LEU A 54 9.36 -6.18 0.85
N SER A 55 9.72 -6.86 -0.24
CA SER A 55 9.18 -6.59 -1.57
C SER A 55 8.61 -7.87 -2.16
N LEU A 56 7.36 -7.79 -2.64
CA LEU A 56 6.55 -8.90 -3.12
C LEU A 56 6.38 -8.86 -4.64
N SER A 57 6.28 -10.04 -5.25
CA SER A 57 6.01 -10.25 -6.68
C SER A 57 5.53 -11.69 -6.93
N GLY A 58 4.95 -11.96 -8.09
CA GLY A 58 4.34 -13.25 -8.44
C GLY A 58 2.84 -13.26 -8.14
N LEU A 59 2.19 -14.41 -8.36
CA LEU A 59 0.76 -14.57 -8.06
C LEU A 59 0.56 -14.55 -6.54
N LEU A 60 -0.20 -13.58 -6.04
CA LEU A 60 -0.46 -13.39 -4.61
C LEU A 60 -1.92 -13.01 -4.39
N THR A 61 -2.56 -13.66 -3.42
CA THR A 61 -3.97 -13.42 -3.03
C THR A 61 -4.06 -12.61 -1.74
N ASP A 62 -5.27 -12.25 -1.33
CA ASP A 62 -5.53 -11.59 -0.04
C ASP A 62 -4.96 -12.38 1.17
N ARG A 63 -4.83 -13.71 1.05
CA ARG A 63 -4.25 -14.58 2.07
C ARG A 63 -2.80 -14.24 2.39
N MET A 64 -2.01 -13.80 1.40
CA MET A 64 -0.64 -13.37 1.66
C MET A 64 -0.62 -12.18 2.63
N PHE A 65 -1.53 -11.24 2.44
CA PHE A 65 -1.59 -10.03 3.25
C PHE A 65 -2.12 -10.32 4.65
N GLU A 66 -2.98 -11.33 4.82
CA GLU A 66 -3.34 -11.88 6.12
C GLU A 66 -2.09 -12.37 6.88
N TYR A 67 -1.21 -13.17 6.24
CA TYR A 67 0.05 -13.60 6.85
C TYR A 67 0.94 -12.42 7.25
N ILE A 68 1.06 -11.40 6.40
CA ILE A 68 1.81 -10.18 6.72
C ILE A 68 1.21 -9.50 7.95
N GLY A 69 -0.11 -9.29 7.93
CA GLY A 69 -0.86 -8.69 9.03
C GLY A 69 -0.64 -9.45 10.34
N ASN A 70 -0.62 -10.78 10.30
CA ASN A 70 -0.49 -11.63 11.48
C ASN A 70 0.95 -11.75 12.01
N HIS A 71 1.97 -11.80 11.14
CA HIS A 71 3.33 -12.18 11.54
C HIS A 71 4.37 -11.07 11.40
N ALA A 72 4.23 -10.15 10.44
CA ALA A 72 5.26 -9.16 10.09
C ALA A 72 5.29 -7.93 11.02
N LYS A 73 5.34 -8.15 12.35
CA LYS A 73 5.16 -7.08 13.35
C LYS A 73 6.28 -6.03 13.37
N LYS A 74 7.48 -6.39 12.92
CA LYS A 74 8.64 -5.50 12.81
C LYS A 74 8.85 -4.92 11.41
N LEU A 75 7.92 -5.17 10.47
CA LEU A 75 8.03 -4.68 9.10
C LEU A 75 7.88 -3.16 9.07
N GLU A 76 8.89 -2.47 8.54
CA GLU A 76 8.94 -1.02 8.44
C GLU A 76 8.62 -0.53 7.02
N MET A 77 8.97 -1.32 6.00
CA MET A 77 8.77 -0.99 4.59
C MET A 77 8.25 -2.18 3.79
N LEU A 78 7.12 -1.98 3.12
CA LEU A 78 6.52 -2.96 2.22
C LEU A 78 6.34 -2.32 0.83
N SER A 79 6.82 -3.00 -0.19
CA SER A 79 6.58 -2.64 -1.60
C SER A 79 5.92 -3.82 -2.31
N LEU A 80 4.86 -3.61 -3.06
CA LEU A 80 4.16 -4.67 -3.79
C LEU A 80 3.57 -4.17 -5.11
N ALA A 81 3.45 -5.08 -6.08
CA ALA A 81 2.83 -4.81 -7.37
C ALA A 81 2.07 -6.04 -7.88
N PHE A 82 0.96 -5.82 -8.59
CA PHE A 82 0.16 -6.88 -9.22
C PHE A 82 -0.29 -7.99 -8.25
N ALA A 83 -0.76 -7.62 -7.05
CA ALA A 83 -1.02 -8.56 -5.97
C ALA A 83 -2.33 -8.24 -5.22
N GLY A 84 -2.95 -9.28 -4.66
CA GLY A 84 -4.19 -9.19 -3.90
C GLY A 84 -5.43 -9.29 -4.77
N ASP A 85 -6.57 -9.49 -4.11
CA ASP A 85 -7.87 -9.70 -4.75
C ASP A 85 -8.86 -8.59 -4.39
N SER A 86 -8.73 -8.02 -3.18
CA SER A 86 -9.67 -7.03 -2.67
C SER A 86 -9.07 -6.10 -1.61
N ASP A 87 -9.85 -5.13 -1.17
CA ASP A 87 -9.52 -4.25 -0.03
C ASP A 87 -9.16 -5.00 1.26
N LEU A 88 -9.58 -6.27 1.43
CA LEU A 88 -9.20 -7.05 2.60
C LEU A 88 -7.68 -7.22 2.70
N GLY A 89 -6.98 -7.39 1.58
CA GLY A 89 -5.53 -7.48 1.55
C GLY A 89 -4.87 -6.23 2.15
N LEU A 90 -5.24 -5.05 1.66
CA LEU A 90 -4.72 -3.79 2.21
C LEU A 90 -5.13 -3.59 3.69
N HIS A 91 -6.35 -3.97 4.06
CA HIS A 91 -6.82 -3.88 5.43
C HIS A 91 -5.93 -4.70 6.39
N HIS A 92 -5.58 -5.95 6.06
CA HIS A 92 -4.71 -6.77 6.90
C HIS A 92 -3.33 -6.15 7.14
N VAL A 93 -2.76 -5.51 6.11
CA VAL A 93 -1.47 -4.82 6.23
C VAL A 93 -1.59 -3.63 7.18
N LEU A 94 -2.56 -2.74 6.94
CA LEU A 94 -2.70 -1.51 7.72
C LEU A 94 -3.10 -1.78 9.17
N SER A 95 -3.96 -2.77 9.42
CA SER A 95 -4.39 -3.14 10.78
C SER A 95 -3.35 -3.95 11.54
N GLY A 96 -2.62 -4.85 10.86
CA GLY A 96 -1.73 -5.83 11.49
C GLY A 96 -0.27 -5.38 11.66
N CYS A 97 0.25 -4.55 10.76
CA CYS A 97 1.67 -4.16 10.74
C CYS A 97 1.96 -2.98 11.68
N LYS A 98 2.34 -3.29 12.92
CA LYS A 98 2.58 -2.29 13.97
C LYS A 98 3.71 -1.32 13.64
N SER A 99 4.81 -1.82 13.10
CA SER A 99 6.03 -1.01 12.84
C SER A 99 6.08 -0.36 11.45
N LEU A 100 5.00 -0.46 10.67
CA LEU A 100 5.00 -0.01 9.27
C LEU A 100 5.21 1.50 9.19
N ARG A 101 6.14 1.93 8.33
CA ARG A 101 6.49 3.34 8.09
C ARG A 101 6.31 3.74 6.63
N LYS A 102 6.54 2.83 5.68
CA LYS A 102 6.39 3.07 4.25
C LYS A 102 5.65 1.93 3.59
N LEU A 103 4.62 2.26 2.82
CA LEU A 103 3.87 1.32 2.01
C LEU A 103 3.80 1.86 0.58
N GLU A 104 4.25 1.05 -0.37
CA GLU A 104 4.30 1.40 -1.79
C GLU A 104 3.56 0.33 -2.60
N ILE A 105 2.49 0.72 -3.28
CA ILE A 105 1.56 -0.18 -3.96
C ILE A 105 1.39 0.27 -5.40
N ARG A 106 1.41 -0.68 -6.34
CA ARG A 106 1.12 -0.44 -7.75
C ARG A 106 0.24 -1.54 -8.34
N ASP A 107 -0.70 -1.19 -9.21
CA ASP A 107 -1.47 -2.17 -10.01
C ASP A 107 -2.15 -3.24 -9.13
N CYS A 108 -2.81 -2.82 -8.05
CA CYS A 108 -3.49 -3.73 -7.11
C CYS A 108 -4.97 -3.37 -6.98
N PRO A 109 -5.87 -4.34 -6.72
CA PRO A 109 -7.30 -4.11 -6.56
C PRO A 109 -7.66 -3.54 -5.17
N PHE A 110 -6.86 -2.58 -4.70
CA PHE A 110 -7.05 -1.90 -3.42
C PHE A 110 -7.61 -0.50 -3.64
N GLY A 111 -8.57 -0.11 -2.83
CA GLY A 111 -9.34 1.12 -2.99
C GLY A 111 -9.82 1.70 -1.66
N ASP A 112 -11.03 2.26 -1.72
CA ASP A 112 -11.53 3.19 -0.72
C ASP A 112 -11.73 2.58 0.66
N LYS A 113 -12.25 1.35 0.74
CA LYS A 113 -12.74 0.79 2.01
C LYS A 113 -11.59 0.58 2.97
N ALA A 114 -10.51 -0.04 2.51
CA ALA A 114 -9.35 -0.30 3.36
C ALA A 114 -8.63 0.98 3.77
N LEU A 115 -8.51 1.93 2.85
CA LEU A 115 -7.87 3.23 3.09
C LEU A 115 -8.63 4.02 4.17
N LEU A 116 -9.93 4.18 4.01
CA LEU A 116 -10.77 4.97 4.92
C LEU A 116 -10.96 4.29 6.29
N ALA A 117 -11.11 2.96 6.31
CA ALA A 117 -11.25 2.20 7.56
C ALA A 117 -9.99 2.28 8.45
N ASN A 118 -8.81 2.43 7.84
CA ASN A 118 -7.52 2.48 8.54
C ASN A 118 -6.89 3.87 8.55
N ALA A 119 -7.65 4.95 8.32
CA ALA A 119 -7.10 6.31 8.18
C ALA A 119 -6.13 6.73 9.30
N ALA A 120 -6.44 6.39 10.56
CA ALA A 120 -5.58 6.71 11.72
C ALA A 120 -4.19 6.06 11.64
N LYS A 121 -4.06 4.89 10.98
CA LYS A 121 -2.76 4.23 10.78
C LYS A 121 -1.79 5.11 9.99
N LEU A 122 -2.30 5.90 9.05
CA LEU A 122 -1.51 6.74 8.15
C LEU A 122 -0.73 7.83 8.91
N GLU A 123 -1.23 8.30 10.05
CA GLU A 123 -0.52 9.25 10.93
C GLU A 123 0.67 8.62 11.66
N THR A 124 0.70 7.29 11.78
CA THR A 124 1.84 6.57 12.38
C THR A 124 2.95 6.30 11.35
N MET A 125 2.59 6.36 10.07
CA MET A 125 3.48 6.07 8.95
C MET A 125 4.19 7.33 8.47
N ARG A 126 5.32 7.15 7.79
CA ARG A 126 5.94 8.25 7.02
C ARG A 126 5.11 8.56 5.79
N SER A 127 4.76 7.53 5.02
CA SER A 127 4.02 7.71 3.77
C SER A 127 3.37 6.43 3.25
N LEU A 128 2.33 6.62 2.46
CA LEU A 128 1.67 5.64 1.61
C LEU A 128 1.71 6.14 0.16
N TRP A 129 2.15 5.28 -0.76
CA TRP A 129 2.07 5.49 -2.20
C TRP A 129 1.15 4.44 -2.80
N MET A 130 0.18 4.86 -3.60
CA MET A 130 -0.68 3.98 -4.39
C MET A 130 -0.78 4.53 -5.82
N SER A 131 -0.56 3.70 -6.83
CA SER A 131 -0.70 4.10 -8.24
C SER A 131 -1.32 2.98 -9.05
N SER A 132 -2.16 3.32 -10.02
CA SER A 132 -2.96 2.32 -10.76
C SER A 132 -3.74 1.39 -9.83
N CYS A 133 -4.32 1.96 -8.77
CA CYS A 133 -5.15 1.26 -7.79
C CYS A 133 -6.61 1.74 -7.94
N GLN A 134 -7.51 1.22 -7.11
CA GLN A 134 -8.95 1.51 -7.18
C GLN A 134 -9.38 2.58 -6.16
N VAL A 135 -8.49 3.53 -5.83
CA VAL A 135 -8.81 4.61 -4.90
C VAL A 135 -9.50 5.74 -5.67
N SER A 136 -10.74 6.04 -5.30
CA SER A 136 -11.56 7.07 -5.93
C SER A 136 -11.13 8.47 -5.51
N TYR A 137 -11.43 9.45 -6.36
CA TYR A 137 -11.21 10.86 -6.02
C TYR A 137 -12.06 11.29 -4.82
N GLY A 138 -13.29 10.80 -4.71
CA GLY A 138 -14.17 11.03 -3.57
C GLY A 138 -13.58 10.56 -2.24
N ALA A 139 -12.95 9.37 -2.22
CA ALA A 139 -12.26 8.88 -1.03
C ALA A 139 -11.03 9.73 -0.67
N CYS A 140 -10.29 10.24 -1.66
CA CYS A 140 -9.18 11.16 -1.43
C CYS A 140 -9.67 12.44 -0.73
N LYS A 141 -10.75 13.05 -1.23
CA LYS A 141 -11.39 14.23 -0.61
C LYS A 141 -11.85 13.94 0.83
N LEU A 142 -12.54 12.83 1.04
CA LEU A 142 -13.04 12.44 2.35
C LEU A 142 -11.90 12.21 3.35
N LEU A 143 -10.81 11.57 2.91
CA LEU A 143 -9.63 11.35 3.74
C LEU A 143 -8.96 12.68 4.13
N GLY A 144 -8.74 13.58 3.17
CA GLY A 144 -8.17 14.91 3.43
C GLY A 144 -9.02 15.75 4.40
N GLN A 145 -10.35 15.66 4.30
CA GLN A 145 -11.27 16.31 5.25
C GLN A 145 -11.19 15.74 6.67
N LYS A 146 -11.02 14.41 6.78
CA LYS A 146 -10.99 13.69 8.07
C LYS A 146 -9.63 13.80 8.78
N MET A 147 -8.54 13.91 8.01
CA MET A 147 -7.17 13.78 8.50
C MET A 147 -6.32 15.02 8.17
N PRO A 148 -6.50 16.16 8.87
CA PRO A 148 -5.82 17.42 8.54
C PRO A 148 -4.30 17.43 8.80
N SER A 149 -3.79 16.42 9.51
CA SER A 149 -2.35 16.19 9.75
C SER A 149 -1.66 15.47 8.58
N LEU A 150 -2.42 15.07 7.56
CA LEU A 150 -1.94 14.38 6.37
C LEU A 150 -2.05 15.29 5.16
N ASN A 151 -0.99 15.34 4.36
CA ASN A 151 -1.12 15.77 2.98
C ASN A 151 -1.55 14.54 2.17
N VAL A 152 -2.72 14.66 1.55
CA VAL A 152 -3.30 13.66 0.66
C VAL A 152 -3.17 14.23 -0.75
N GLU A 153 -2.08 13.89 -1.44
CA GLU A 153 -1.77 14.42 -2.77
C GLU A 153 -2.27 13.47 -3.86
N VAL A 154 -3.21 13.96 -4.66
CA VAL A 154 -3.59 13.33 -5.93
C VAL A 154 -2.63 13.82 -7.00
N ILE A 155 -1.99 12.88 -7.70
CA ILE A 155 -1.05 13.16 -8.79
C ILE A 155 -1.65 12.52 -10.04
N ASP A 156 -2.13 13.34 -10.98
CA ASP A 156 -2.89 12.87 -12.13
C ASP A 156 -2.60 13.76 -13.35
N GLU A 157 -2.04 13.17 -14.41
CA GLU A 157 -1.63 13.91 -15.62
C GLU A 157 -2.77 14.10 -16.63
N ARG A 158 -3.96 13.60 -16.32
CA ARG A 158 -5.18 13.76 -17.14
C ARG A 158 -5.80 15.14 -16.89
N GLU A 159 -7.11 15.22 -17.01
CA GLU A 159 -7.87 16.42 -16.65
C GLU A 159 -7.93 16.64 -15.13
N PRO A 160 -8.17 17.89 -14.68
CA PRO A 160 -8.38 18.20 -13.28
C PRO A 160 -9.34 17.20 -12.62
N PRO A 161 -9.02 16.61 -11.46
CA PRO A 161 -9.86 15.60 -10.85
C PRO A 161 -11.32 16.03 -10.63
N ASP A 162 -11.56 17.33 -10.40
CA ASP A 162 -12.91 17.91 -10.26
C ASP A 162 -13.74 17.92 -11.57
N SER A 163 -13.12 17.71 -12.74
CA SER A 163 -13.87 17.58 -14.01
C SER A 163 -14.49 16.20 -14.19
N ARG A 164 -14.17 15.25 -13.31
CA ARG A 164 -14.54 13.84 -13.41
C ARG A 164 -15.46 13.42 -12.26
N PRO A 165 -16.27 12.37 -12.45
CA PRO A 165 -17.03 11.78 -11.34
C PRO A 165 -16.12 11.36 -10.19
N ASP A 166 -16.56 11.60 -8.96
CA ASP A 166 -15.80 11.33 -7.74
C ASP A 166 -15.48 9.84 -7.58
N GLU A 167 -16.28 8.97 -8.18
CA GLU A 167 -16.13 7.51 -8.13
C GLU A 167 -14.96 7.01 -9.01
N LEU A 168 -14.44 7.84 -9.91
CA LEU A 168 -13.35 7.41 -10.78
C LEU A 168 -12.02 7.31 -10.01
N PRO A 169 -11.23 6.25 -10.28
CA PRO A 169 -9.91 6.11 -9.69
C PRO A 169 -8.94 7.24 -10.11
N VAL A 170 -8.20 7.74 -9.13
CA VAL A 170 -7.06 8.63 -9.39
C VAL A 170 -5.88 7.84 -9.95
N GLU A 171 -5.04 8.49 -10.75
CA GLU A 171 -3.88 7.82 -11.36
C GLU A 171 -2.85 7.40 -10.30
N LYS A 172 -2.48 8.36 -9.44
CA LYS A 172 -1.53 8.18 -8.35
C LYS A 172 -2.00 8.96 -7.12
N LEU A 173 -1.76 8.38 -5.96
CA LEU A 173 -2.08 8.92 -4.66
C LEU A 173 -0.84 8.82 -3.78
N TYR A 174 -0.42 9.96 -3.23
CA TYR A 174 0.66 10.04 -2.27
C TYR A 174 0.16 10.67 -0.98
N ILE A 175 0.19 9.89 0.10
CA ILE A 175 -0.23 10.34 1.43
C ILE A 175 0.97 10.36 2.35
N TYR A 176 1.18 11.45 3.06
CA TYR A 176 2.22 11.55 4.08
C TYR A 176 1.80 12.46 5.22
N ARG A 177 2.20 12.09 6.43
CA ARG A 177 1.98 12.94 7.60
C ARG A 177 2.91 14.15 7.58
N THR A 178 2.42 15.28 8.02
CA THR A 178 3.18 16.52 8.06
C THR A 178 2.76 17.37 9.26
N VAL A 179 3.71 18.15 9.79
CA VAL A 179 3.43 19.23 10.74
C VAL A 179 3.48 20.61 10.08
N ALA A 180 3.89 20.68 8.81
CA ALA A 180 4.00 21.91 8.03
C ALA A 180 2.73 22.23 7.23
N GLY A 181 1.81 21.26 7.10
CA GLY A 181 0.64 21.39 6.23
C GLY A 181 0.98 21.23 4.73
N PRO A 182 0.09 21.70 3.84
CA PRO A 182 0.25 21.63 2.38
C PRO A 182 1.52 22.33 1.89
N ARG A 183 2.19 21.73 0.90
CA ARG A 183 3.39 22.30 0.28
C ARG A 183 3.04 23.38 -0.75
N LEU A 184 3.92 24.36 -0.94
CA LEU A 184 3.69 25.53 -1.79
C LEU A 184 4.19 25.38 -3.24
N ASP A 185 4.85 24.27 -3.55
CA ASP A 185 5.55 24.00 -4.81
C ASP A 185 4.86 22.91 -5.66
N MET A 186 3.54 22.77 -5.52
CA MET A 186 2.76 21.80 -6.28
C MET A 186 2.76 22.17 -7.77
N PRO A 187 3.20 21.27 -8.68
CA PRO A 187 3.00 21.47 -10.11
C PRO A 187 1.52 21.33 -10.46
N GLY A 188 1.11 21.78 -11.65
CA GLY A 188 -0.30 21.85 -12.05
C GLY A 188 -1.06 20.52 -12.15
N PHE A 189 -0.37 19.38 -12.06
CA PHE A 189 -0.95 18.02 -12.05
C PHE A 189 -0.99 17.40 -10.64
N VAL A 190 -0.78 18.19 -9.59
CA VAL A 190 -0.84 17.74 -8.19
C VAL A 190 -1.81 18.58 -7.38
N TRP A 191 -2.72 17.90 -6.69
CA TRP A 191 -3.73 18.53 -5.84
C TRP A 191 -3.66 17.93 -4.42
N THR A 192 -3.47 18.79 -3.42
CA THR A 192 -3.61 18.38 -2.01
C THR A 192 -5.08 18.45 -1.61
N MET A 193 -5.62 17.35 -1.11
CA MET A 193 -7.01 17.29 -0.63
C MET A 193 -7.11 18.01 0.71
N GLU A 194 -7.67 19.22 0.69
CA GLU A 194 -7.86 20.04 1.88
C GLU A 194 -9.31 19.98 2.38
N LYS A 195 -9.49 20.36 3.65
CA LYS A 195 -10.82 20.64 4.20
C LYS A 195 -11.33 21.92 3.57
N ASN A 196 -12.21 21.79 2.56
CA ASN A 196 -13.01 22.84 1.91
C ASN A 196 -12.79 24.25 2.50
N SER A 197 -11.84 25.00 1.94
CA SER A 197 -11.71 26.43 2.21
C SER A 197 -12.79 27.18 1.44
N LYS A 198 -14.06 27.02 1.82
CA LYS A 198 -15.15 27.93 1.39
C LYS A 198 -15.01 29.35 1.98
N LEU A 199 -13.79 29.77 2.34
CA LEU A 199 -13.50 31.03 3.04
C LEU A 199 -12.20 31.72 2.58
N ARG A 200 -11.62 31.36 1.43
CA ARG A 200 -10.44 32.09 0.88
C ARG A 200 -10.79 33.20 -0.12
N LEU A 201 -12.07 33.45 -0.39
CA LEU A 201 -12.53 34.58 -1.20
C LEU A 201 -13.83 35.15 -0.61
N SER A 202 -13.71 36.01 0.40
CA SER A 202 -14.69 37.03 0.77
C SER A 202 -13.93 38.29 1.16
#